data_AF-A0A530BJM8-F1
#
_entry.id   AF-A0A530BJM8-F1
#
_cell.length_a   1.000
_cell.length_b   1.000
_cell.length_c   1.000
_cell.angle_alpha   90.00
_cell.angle_beta   90.00
_cell.angle_gamma   90.00
#
_symmetry.space_group_name_H-M   'P 1'
#
loop_
_entity.id
_entity.type
_entity.pdbx_description
1 polymer ?
#
loop_
_entity_poly.entity_id
_entity_poly.type
_entity_poly.pdbx_seq_one_letter_code
_entity_poly.pdbx_strand_id
1 'polypeptide(L)'
;VVIVGVMPQGEKVAFEPFDVLFRELKVLGSFINPFTHRRAADLVASGAIEIDKLISKQVPLEEAPQVISNPAAAGEVKVLVVPGRG
;
A
#
# COMPACT_ATOMS: atom_id res chain seq x y z
N VAL A 1 -10.91 -12.25 -5.89
CA VAL A 1 -9.64 -11.55 -5.57
C VAL A 1 -9.73 -10.09 -5.99
N VAL A 2 -9.09 -9.19 -5.23
CA VAL A 2 -8.91 -7.78 -5.61
C VAL A 2 -7.43 -7.55 -5.86
N ILE A 3 -7.09 -7.03 -7.05
CA ILE A 3 -5.72 -6.69 -7.44
C ILE A 3 -5.48 -5.23 -7.07
N VAL A 4 -4.62 -5.03 -6.07
CA VAL A 4 -4.20 -3.70 -5.58
C VAL A 4 -2.72 -3.45 -5.87
N GLY A 5 -1.91 -4.51 -5.93
CA GLY A 5 -0.48 -4.43 -6.25
C GLY A 5 -0.24 -4.09 -7.71
N VAL A 6 0.85 -3.36 -7.98
CA VAL A 6 1.27 -2.97 -9.32
C VAL A 6 2.32 -3.97 -9.82
N MET A 7 2.02 -4.64 -10.94
CA MET A 7 2.97 -5.49 -11.66
C MET A 7 3.65 -4.68 -12.78
N PRO A 8 4.86 -5.06 -13.21
CA PRO A 8 5.47 -4.50 -14.41
C PRO A 8 4.53 -4.55 -15.62
N GLN A 9 4.55 -3.49 -16.42
CA GLN A 9 3.71 -3.41 -17.62
C GLN A 9 4.04 -4.55 -18.59
N GLY A 10 3.01 -5.26 -19.04
CA GLY A 10 3.15 -6.38 -19.99
C GLY A 10 3.29 -7.74 -19.31
N GLU A 11 3.59 -7.80 -18.01
CA GLU A 11 3.63 -9.05 -17.26
C GLU A 11 2.25 -9.74 -17.25
N LYS A 12 2.25 -11.06 -17.37
CA LYS A 12 1.05 -11.89 -17.42
C LYS A 12 1.05 -12.88 -16.27
N VAL A 13 -0.14 -13.09 -15.69
CA VAL A 13 -0.39 -14.09 -14.64
C VAL A 13 -1.45 -15.05 -15.14
N ALA A 14 -1.22 -16.35 -14.95
CA ALA A 14 -2.17 -17.39 -15.32
C ALA A 14 -3.21 -17.62 -14.20
N PHE A 15 -4.45 -17.90 -14.59
CA PHE A 15 -5.50 -18.41 -13.71
C PHE A 15 -6.33 -19.43 -14.49
N GLU A 16 -7.08 -20.29 -13.79
CA GLU A 16 -7.92 -21.32 -14.39
C GLU A 16 -9.32 -20.76 -14.72
N PRO A 17 -9.70 -20.58 -16.01
CA PRO A 17 -10.99 -19.95 -16.34
C PRO A 17 -12.20 -20.81 -15.96
N PHE A 18 -12.06 -22.14 -16.01
CA PHE A 18 -13.13 -23.06 -15.61
C PHE A 18 -13.46 -22.91 -14.13
N ASP A 19 -12.44 -22.82 -13.27
CA ASP A 19 -12.61 -22.62 -11.84
C ASP A 19 -13.27 -21.28 -11.49
N VAL A 20 -12.87 -20.20 -12.20
CA VAL A 20 -13.51 -18.88 -12.07
C VAL A 20 -14.99 -18.95 -12.44
N LEU A 21 -15.33 -19.65 -13.52
CA LEU A 21 -16.72 -19.82 -13.95
C LEU A 21 -17.52 -20.67 -12.96
N PHE A 22 -17.04 -21.87 -12.65
CA PHE A 22 -17.79 -22.87 -11.90
C PHE A 22 -18.02 -22.48 -10.45
N ARG A 23 -17.08 -21.74 -9.84
CA ARG A 23 -17.22 -21.18 -8.48
C ARG A 23 -17.68 -19.72 -8.47
N GLU A 24 -18.03 -19.16 -9.64
CA GLU A 24 -18.46 -17.77 -9.82
C GLU A 24 -17.52 -16.74 -9.16
N LEU A 25 -16.21 -16.97 -9.28
CA LEU A 25 -15.20 -16.10 -8.67
C LEU A 25 -15.16 -14.73 -9.36
N LYS A 26 -14.93 -13.68 -8.56
CA LYS A 26 -14.71 -12.32 -9.07
C LYS A 26 -13.24 -11.96 -9.06
N VAL A 27 -12.74 -11.41 -10.17
CA VAL A 27 -11.42 -10.80 -10.29
C VAL A 27 -11.62 -9.30 -10.54
N LEU A 28 -11.21 -8.47 -9.58
CA LEU A 28 -11.46 -7.03 -9.60
C LEU A 28 -10.13 -6.27 -9.55
N GLY A 29 -9.96 -5.27 -10.41
CA GLY A 29 -8.90 -4.28 -10.25
C GLY A 29 -9.34 -3.20 -9.27
N SER A 30 -8.43 -2.73 -8.42
CA SER A 30 -8.64 -1.59 -7.53
C SER A 30 -7.56 -0.55 -7.77
N PHE A 31 -7.95 0.64 -8.20
CA PHE A 31 -7.05 1.73 -8.47
C PHE A 31 -7.35 2.91 -7.54
N ILE A 32 -6.32 3.39 -6.86
CA ILE A 32 -6.33 4.57 -5.98
C ILE A 32 -7.52 4.58 -4.99
N ASN A 33 -8.07 5.76 -4.70
CA ASN A 33 -9.01 6.01 -3.62
C ASN A 33 -10.15 6.99 -4.03
N PRO A 34 -10.95 6.67 -5.07
CA PRO A 34 -12.02 7.56 -5.51
C PRO A 34 -13.07 7.71 -4.39
N PHE A 35 -13.36 8.96 -4.00
CA PHE A 35 -14.38 9.34 -3.02
C PHE A 35 -14.26 8.68 -1.62
N THR A 36 -13.11 8.09 -1.27
CA THR A 36 -12.92 7.36 0.00
C THR A 36 -12.07 8.11 1.02
N HIS A 37 -11.44 9.22 0.64
CA HIS A 37 -10.47 9.92 1.49
C HIS A 37 -11.07 10.40 2.83
N ARG A 38 -12.31 10.93 2.84
CA ARG A 38 -13.00 11.35 4.07
C ARG A 38 -13.17 10.19 5.04
N ARG A 39 -13.68 9.05 4.56
CA ARG A 39 -13.89 7.85 5.38
C ARG A 39 -12.59 7.32 5.96
N ALA A 40 -11.49 7.37 5.21
CA ALA A 40 -10.18 6.98 5.71
C ALA A 40 -9.72 7.89 6.86
N ALA A 41 -9.90 9.22 6.73
CA ALA A 41 -9.60 10.16 7.81
C ALA A 41 -10.46 9.90 9.06
N ASP A 42 -11.75 9.59 8.89
CA ASP A 42 -12.66 9.31 10.01
C ASP A 42 -12.26 8.03 10.77
N LEU A 43 -11.76 7.00 10.06
CA LEU A 43 -11.23 5.77 10.66
C LEU A 43 -9.97 6.03 11.48
N VAL A 44 -9.09 6.92 11.00
CA VAL A 44 -7.90 7.34 11.75
C VAL A 44 -8.30 8.16 12.98
N ALA A 45 -9.16 9.16 12.81
CA ALA A 45 -9.59 10.06 13.88
C ALA A 45 -10.34 9.34 15.01
N SER A 46 -11.10 8.30 14.67
CA SER A 46 -11.82 7.48 15.65
C SER A 46 -10.94 6.45 16.37
N GLY A 47 -9.69 6.26 15.93
CA GLY A 47 -8.82 5.19 16.46
C GLY A 47 -9.30 3.78 16.10
N ALA A 48 -10.20 3.65 15.11
CA ALA A 48 -10.72 2.35 14.68
C ALA A 48 -9.65 1.46 14.01
N ILE A 49 -8.52 2.06 13.61
CA ILE A 49 -7.38 1.39 13.00
C ILE A 49 -6.10 1.80 13.73
N GLU A 50 -5.29 0.83 14.13
CA GLU A 50 -3.97 1.05 14.72
C GLU A 50 -2.93 1.31 13.60
N ILE A 51 -2.51 2.56 13.45
CA ILE A 51 -1.57 2.96 12.39
C ILE A 51 -0.11 3.04 12.86
N ASP A 52 0.13 3.21 14.16
CA ASP A 52 1.49 3.43 14.70
C ASP A 52 2.42 2.25 14.43
N LYS A 53 1.88 1.02 14.48
CA LYS A 53 2.63 -0.22 14.17
C LYS A 53 3.08 -0.34 12.72
N LEU A 54 2.49 0.44 11.81
CA LEU A 54 2.91 0.46 10.41
C LEU A 54 4.20 1.26 10.23
N ILE A 55 4.48 2.22 11.12
CA ILE A 55 5.65 3.11 11.01
C ILE A 55 6.89 2.35 11.48
N SER A 56 7.65 1.80 10.54
CA SER A 56 8.87 1.05 10.82
C SER A 56 10.08 1.97 11.04
N LYS A 57 10.08 3.18 10.47
CA LYS A 57 11.18 4.14 10.62
C LYS A 57 10.68 5.58 10.47
N GLN A 58 11.27 6.51 11.21
CA GLN A 58 11.11 7.96 11.00
C GLN A 58 12.47 8.55 10.65
N VAL A 59 12.53 9.40 9.61
CA VAL A 59 13.77 10.04 9.14
C VAL A 59 13.57 11.54 8.94
N PRO A 60 14.62 12.37 9.07
CA PRO A 60 14.56 13.78 8.70
C PRO A 60 14.48 13.94 7.17
N LEU A 61 14.19 15.15 6.69
CA LEU A 61 13.98 15.41 5.26
C LEU A 61 15.24 15.15 4.43
N GLU A 62 16.39 15.44 5.00
CA GLU A 62 17.72 15.32 4.38
C GLU A 62 18.07 13.87 4.04
N GLU A 63 17.50 12.90 4.76
CA GLU A 63 17.69 11.46 4.52
C GLU A 63 16.72 10.88 3.47
N ALA A 64 15.66 11.60 3.09
CA ALA A 64 14.65 11.09 2.16
C ALA A 64 15.22 10.64 0.80
N PRO A 65 16.16 11.37 0.16
CA PRO A 65 16.77 10.92 -1.10
C PRO A 65 17.47 9.57 -0.98
N GLN A 66 18.17 9.34 0.13
CA GLN A 66 18.87 8.07 0.39
C GLN A 66 17.87 6.93 0.61
N VAL A 67 16.80 7.17 1.36
CA VAL A 67 15.73 6.17 1.57
C VAL A 67 15.06 5.79 0.24
N ILE A 68 14.72 6.76 -0.60
CA ILE A 68 13.99 6.52 -1.86
C ILE A 68 14.86 5.81 -2.92
N SER A 69 16.16 6.12 -2.95
CA SER A 69 17.07 5.61 -3.99
C SER A 69 17.52 4.17 -3.77
N ASN A 70 17.21 3.57 -2.62
CA ASN A 70 17.60 2.21 -2.26
C ASN A 70 16.36 1.30 -2.16
N PRO A 71 16.52 -0.02 -2.36
CA PRO A 71 15.46 -0.98 -2.06
C PRO A 71 15.05 -0.90 -0.58
N ALA A 72 13.77 -1.18 -0.32
CA ALA A 72 13.24 -1.26 1.04
C ALA A 72 14.05 -2.28 1.88
N ALA A 73 14.37 -1.91 3.12
CA ALA A 73 15.13 -2.79 4.00
C ALA A 73 14.28 -4.00 4.48
N ALA A 74 14.95 -5.06 4.93
CA ALA A 74 14.25 -6.18 5.55
C ALA A 74 13.46 -5.71 6.79
N GLY A 75 12.18 -6.07 6.86
CA GLY A 75 11.27 -5.64 7.94
C GLY A 75 10.73 -4.21 7.79
N GLU A 76 11.05 -3.50 6.70
CA GLU A 76 10.45 -2.21 6.42
C GLU A 76 8.97 -2.34 6.05
N VAL A 77 8.13 -1.50 6.67
CA VAL A 77 6.68 -1.44 6.41
C VAL A 77 6.30 -0.06 5.89
N LYS A 78 6.61 0.99 6.65
CA LYS A 78 6.43 2.39 6.25
C LYS A 78 7.52 3.26 6.87
N VAL A 79 8.30 3.91 6.02
CA VAL A 79 9.17 5.02 6.44
C VAL A 79 8.38 6.32 6.38
N LEU A 80 8.42 7.09 7.46
CA LEU A 80 7.84 8.43 7.55
C LEU A 80 8.96 9.48 7.55
N VAL A 81 8.87 10.44 6.62
CA VAL A 81 9.75 11.60 6.63
C VAL A 81 9.14 12.67 7.53
N VAL A 82 9.89 13.17 8.50
CA VAL A 82 9.45 14.18 9.48
C VAL A 82 10.30 15.45 9.28
N PRO A 83 9.76 16.49 8.61
CA PRO A 83 10.44 17.76 8.43
C PRO A 83 10.71 18.45 9.78
N GLY A 84 11.80 19.24 9.86
CA GLY A 84 12.11 20.06 11.04
C GLY A 84 12.63 19.30 12.25
N ARG A 85 13.14 18.07 12.07
CA ARG A 85 13.77 17.25 13.11
C ARG A 85 15.30 17.42 13.18
N GLY A 86 15.83 18.56 12.74
CA GLY A 86 17.26 18.89 12.70
C GLY A 86 17.54 20.26 13.33
#